data_AF-A0A1S3QVC7-F1
#
_entry.id   AF-A0A1S3QVC7-F1
#
_cell.length_a   1.000
_cell.length_b   1.000
_cell.length_c   1.000
_cell.angle_alpha   90.00
_cell.angle_beta   90.00
_cell.angle_gamma   90.00
#
_symmetry.space_group_name_H-M   'P 1'
#
loop_
_entity.id
_entity.type
_entity.pdbx_description
1 polymer ?
#
loop_
_entity_poly.entity_id
_entity_poly.type
_entity_poly.pdbx_seq_one_letter_code
_entity_poly.pdbx_strand_id
1 'polypeptide(L)'
;MFPVVDLGTVLKVVTIPRESWHDLEEVVLEEMTVFREPTPITAMELSTKQQQLYLGSALGVSQMPLHRCEVYGKACAECCLARDPYCAWDGTECSRYFPTAKRRTRRQDIRNGDPLSQCSDLQHHGTNSLDFYLT
;
A
#
# COMPACT_ATOMS: atom_id res chain seq x y z
N MET A 1 0.00 1.80 -10.31
CA MET A 1 1.05 2.01 -11.31
C MET A 1 2.41 1.98 -10.61
N PHE A 2 3.49 1.70 -11.34
CA PHE A 2 4.85 1.67 -10.79
C PHE A 2 5.81 2.55 -11.61
N PRO A 3 5.80 3.88 -11.43
CA PRO A 3 6.72 4.74 -12.17
C PRO A 3 8.13 4.66 -11.57
N VAL A 4 9.15 4.74 -12.43
CA VAL A 4 10.54 4.93 -12.03
C VAL A 4 10.77 6.43 -11.87
N VAL A 5 11.33 6.86 -10.75
CA VAL A 5 11.52 8.30 -10.44
C VAL A 5 12.99 8.70 -10.27
N ASP A 6 13.87 7.75 -9.99
CA ASP A 6 15.33 7.97 -9.88
C ASP A 6 16.10 6.67 -10.18
N LEU A 7 17.43 6.74 -10.11
CA LEU A 7 18.37 5.63 -10.28
C LEU A 7 18.13 4.50 -9.27
N GLY A 8 17.28 3.56 -9.66
CA GLY A 8 16.95 2.39 -8.85
C GLY A 8 15.77 2.61 -7.91
N THR A 9 15.01 3.70 -8.05
CA THR A 9 13.83 3.99 -7.21
C THR A 9 12.54 3.86 -8.01
N VAL A 10 11.60 3.07 -7.47
CA VAL A 10 10.26 2.84 -8.02
C VAL A 10 9.22 3.29 -7.00
N LEU A 11 8.21 4.02 -7.46
CA LEU A 11 7.05 4.34 -6.63
C LEU A 11 5.95 3.31 -6.82
N LYS A 12 5.15 3.06 -5.80
CA LYS A 12 3.84 2.42 -5.93
C LYS A 12 2.77 3.49 -5.82
N VAL A 13 2.04 3.72 -6.90
CA VAL A 13 1.05 4.81 -6.98
C VAL A 13 -0.33 4.25 -7.31
N VAL A 14 -1.36 4.76 -6.66
CA VAL A 14 -2.76 4.51 -7.03
C VAL A 14 -3.41 5.78 -7.52
N THR A 15 -4.35 5.62 -8.46
CA THR A 15 -5.13 6.72 -9.00
C THR A 15 -6.55 6.61 -8.46
N ILE A 16 -7.04 7.68 -7.85
CA ILE A 16 -8.31 7.72 -7.12
C ILE A 16 -9.15 8.91 -7.60
N PRO A 17 -10.46 8.73 -7.84
CA PRO A 17 -11.34 9.84 -8.13
C PRO A 17 -11.58 10.71 -6.89
N ARG A 18 -11.36 12.02 -7.00
CA ARG A 18 -11.68 12.98 -5.93
C ARG A 18 -13.18 13.19 -5.88
N GLU A 19 -13.72 14.00 -6.79
CA GLU A 19 -15.15 14.32 -6.86
C GLU A 19 -15.85 13.61 -8.03
N SER A 20 -15.15 13.42 -9.15
CA SER A 20 -15.67 12.80 -10.36
C SER A 20 -14.65 11.88 -11.03
N TRP A 21 -15.09 11.00 -11.93
CA TRP A 21 -14.20 10.12 -12.69
C TRP A 21 -13.25 10.84 -13.65
N HIS A 22 -13.48 12.15 -13.88
CA HIS A 22 -12.61 12.99 -14.71
C HIS A 22 -11.60 13.78 -13.86
N ASP A 23 -11.74 13.78 -12.54
CA ASP A 23 -10.83 14.44 -11.60
C ASP A 23 -10.15 13.38 -10.75
N LEU A 24 -8.97 12.97 -11.20
CA LEU A 24 -8.19 11.89 -10.64
C LEU A 24 -6.99 12.45 -9.87
N GLU A 25 -6.80 11.95 -8.66
CA GLU A 25 -5.62 12.22 -7.83
C GLU A 25 -4.70 11.01 -7.83
N GLU A 26 -3.40 11.25 -7.94
CA GLU A 26 -2.37 10.23 -7.77
C GLU A 26 -1.86 10.25 -6.33
N VAL A 27 -1.92 9.09 -5.67
CA VAL A 27 -1.45 8.92 -4.30
C VAL A 27 -0.29 7.93 -4.29
N VAL A 28 0.86 8.41 -3.83
CA VAL A 28 2.04 7.59 -3.60
C VAL A 28 1.84 6.78 -2.33
N LEU A 29 1.93 5.46 -2.44
CA LEU A 29 1.73 4.52 -1.33
C LEU A 29 3.06 4.03 -0.75
N GLU A 30 4.04 3.81 -1.61
CA GLU A 30 5.39 3.41 -1.22
C GLU A 30 6.42 3.98 -2.18
N GLU A 31 7.60 4.25 -1.66
CA GLU A 31 8.82 4.53 -2.41
C GLU A 31 9.83 3.42 -2.10
N MET A 32 10.38 2.79 -3.14
CA MET A 32 11.23 1.61 -2.99
C MET A 32 12.49 1.76 -3.81
N THR A 33 13.64 1.75 -3.14
CA THR A 33 14.95 1.59 -3.78
C THR A 33 15.25 0.11 -3.95
N VAL A 34 15.33 -0.34 -5.21
CA VAL A 34 15.29 -1.77 -5.55
C VAL A 34 16.66 -2.40 -5.78
N PHE A 35 17.70 -1.57 -5.94
CA PHE A 35 19.10 -1.99 -6.05
C PHE A 35 19.93 -1.27 -4.97
N ARG A 36 20.98 -1.94 -4.46
CA ARG A 36 21.85 -1.36 -3.42
C ARG A 36 22.66 -0.17 -3.91
N GLU A 37 23.02 -0.19 -5.18
CA GLU A 37 23.77 0.87 -5.85
C GLU A 37 22.84 1.64 -6.79
N PRO A 38 22.92 2.99 -6.87
CA PRO A 38 22.09 3.78 -7.78
C PRO A 38 22.31 3.35 -9.22
N THR A 39 21.34 2.61 -9.78
CA THR A 39 21.47 1.98 -11.10
C THR A 39 20.21 2.20 -11.90
N PRO A 40 20.31 2.62 -13.18
CA PRO A 40 19.14 2.77 -14.05
C PRO A 40 18.35 1.46 -14.15
N ILE A 41 17.03 1.58 -13.97
CA ILE A 41 16.09 0.49 -14.27
C ILE A 41 15.83 0.51 -15.77
N THR A 42 16.20 -0.58 -16.46
CA THR A 42 16.13 -0.70 -17.92
C THR A 42 14.97 -1.58 -18.39
N ALA A 43 14.41 -2.40 -17.51
CA ALA A 43 13.24 -3.22 -17.80
C ALA A 43 12.31 -3.29 -16.59
N MET A 44 11.01 -3.37 -16.84
CA MET A 44 10.00 -3.54 -15.82
C MET A 44 8.89 -4.44 -16.35
N GLU A 45 8.55 -5.49 -15.60
CA GLU A 45 7.48 -6.42 -15.96
C GLU A 45 6.62 -6.78 -14.75
N LEU A 46 5.30 -6.66 -14.92
CA LEU A 46 4.31 -6.98 -13.90
C LEU A 46 3.72 -8.38 -14.15
N SER A 47 3.94 -9.32 -13.23
CA SER A 47 3.27 -10.62 -13.24
C SER A 47 2.09 -10.62 -12.28
N THR A 48 0.88 -10.42 -12.80
CA THR A 48 -0.36 -10.50 -12.00
C THR A 48 -0.63 -11.92 -11.51
N LYS A 49 -0.22 -12.95 -12.26
CA LYS A 49 -0.37 -14.36 -11.84
C LYS A 49 0.53 -14.69 -10.65
N GLN A 50 1.79 -14.27 -10.68
CA GLN A 50 2.74 -14.52 -9.59
C GLN A 50 2.66 -13.48 -8.47
N GLN A 51 1.98 -12.36 -8.74
CA GLN A 51 1.85 -11.21 -7.82
C GLN A 51 3.21 -10.59 -7.51
N GLN A 52 4.01 -10.40 -8.56
CA GLN A 52 5.39 -9.91 -8.52
C GLN A 52 5.61 -8.80 -9.54
N LEU A 53 6.47 -7.84 -9.19
CA LEU A 53 7.08 -6.88 -10.10
C LEU A 53 8.55 -7.28 -10.31
N TYR A 54 8.95 -7.43 -11.56
CA TYR A 54 10.33 -7.70 -11.95
C TYR A 54 10.96 -6.43 -12.51
N LEU A 55 12.15 -6.11 -12.02
CA LEU A 55 12.89 -4.90 -12.39
C LEU A 55 14.29 -5.30 -12.84
N GLY A 56 14.61 -5.00 -14.10
CA GLY A 56 15.92 -5.28 -14.68
C GLY A 56 16.82 -4.05 -14.66
N SER A 57 18.11 -4.28 -14.40
CA SER A 57 19.18 -3.29 -14.54
C SER A 57 20.47 -3.98 -15.00
N ALA A 58 21.54 -3.20 -15.18
CA ALA A 58 22.87 -3.73 -15.47
C ALA A 58 23.44 -4.62 -14.35
N LEU A 59 22.95 -4.47 -13.11
CA LEU A 59 23.38 -5.28 -11.97
C LEU A 59 22.63 -6.62 -11.88
N GLY A 60 21.49 -6.76 -12.55
CA GLY A 60 20.68 -7.98 -12.54
C GLY A 60 19.19 -7.70 -12.49
N VAL A 61 18.43 -8.66 -11.94
CA VAL A 61 16.97 -8.59 -11.83
C VAL A 61 16.58 -8.58 -10.35
N SER A 62 15.78 -7.59 -9.96
CA SER A 62 15.12 -7.53 -8.66
C SER A 62 13.68 -8.02 -8.80
N GLN A 63 13.25 -8.86 -7.86
CA GLN A 63 11.88 -9.36 -7.77
C GLN A 63 11.23 -8.80 -6.51
N MET A 64 10.08 -8.17 -6.67
CA MET A 64 9.38 -7.50 -5.58
C MET A 64 7.91 -7.91 -5.51
N PRO A 65 7.42 -8.38 -4.35
CA PRO A 65 6.01 -8.66 -4.17
C PRO A 65 5.16 -7.42 -4.38
N LEU A 66 4.00 -7.56 -5.03
CA LEU A 66 3.05 -6.44 -5.20
C LEU A 66 2.38 -6.00 -3.89
N HIS A 67 2.48 -6.83 -2.87
CA HIS A 67 1.80 -6.73 -1.59
C HIS A 67 2.88 -6.83 -0.52
N ARG A 68 3.05 -5.77 0.25
CA ARG A 68 4.03 -5.67 1.34
C ARG A 68 3.30 -5.20 2.59
N CYS A 69 2.14 -5.78 2.86
CA CYS A 69 1.18 -5.27 3.83
C CYS A 69 1.74 -5.16 5.25
N GLU A 70 2.72 -6.01 5.57
CA GLU A 70 3.45 -6.03 6.83
C GLU A 70 4.20 -4.73 7.13
N VAL A 71 4.50 -3.90 6.13
CA VAL A 71 5.20 -2.62 6.32
C VAL A 71 4.28 -1.51 6.83
N TYR A 72 2.95 -1.69 6.69
CA TYR A 72 1.96 -0.68 7.05
C TYR A 72 1.53 -0.73 8.52
N GLY A 73 2.18 -1.56 9.35
CA GLY A 73 1.92 -1.61 10.78
C GLY A 73 0.90 -2.67 11.20
N LYS A 74 0.48 -2.59 12.47
CA LYS A 74 -0.31 -3.61 13.17
C LYS A 74 -1.63 -3.09 13.72
N ALA A 75 -1.96 -1.82 13.51
CA ALA A 75 -3.26 -1.27 13.86
C ALA A 75 -4.19 -1.16 12.64
N CYS A 76 -5.49 -1.29 12.87
CA CYS A 76 -6.50 -1.12 11.83
C CYS A 76 -6.39 0.24 11.12
N ALA A 77 -6.12 1.30 11.89
CA ALA A 77 -6.02 2.65 11.36
C ALA A 77 -4.85 2.81 10.38
N GLU A 78 -3.67 2.25 10.72
CA GLU A 78 -2.49 2.29 9.85
C GLU A 78 -2.75 1.54 8.54
N CYS A 79 -3.38 0.37 8.62
CA CYS A 79 -3.74 -0.41 7.44
C CYS A 79 -4.78 0.30 6.55
N CYS A 80 -5.74 1.02 7.14
CA CYS A 80 -6.73 1.79 6.38
C CYS A 80 -6.08 3.00 5.68
N LEU A 81 -5.16 3.69 6.36
CA LEU A 81 -4.42 4.83 5.81
C LEU A 81 -3.45 4.44 4.69
N ALA A 82 -3.00 3.18 4.67
CA ALA A 82 -2.11 2.66 3.63
C ALA A 82 -2.72 2.67 2.23
N ARG A 83 -4.06 2.58 2.12
CA ARG A 83 -4.84 2.68 0.86
C ARG A 83 -4.38 1.74 -0.26
N ASP A 84 -3.60 0.72 0.07
CA ASP A 84 -3.04 -0.23 -0.89
C ASP A 84 -4.11 -1.23 -1.32
N PRO A 85 -4.45 -1.33 -2.62
CA PRO A 85 -5.46 -2.27 -3.11
C PRO A 85 -5.11 -3.74 -2.82
N TYR A 86 -3.84 -4.04 -2.59
CA TYR A 86 -3.38 -5.38 -2.26
C TYR A 86 -3.42 -5.70 -0.76
N CYS A 87 -3.78 -4.74 0.10
CA CYS A 87 -3.75 -4.89 1.55
C CYS A 87 -5.08 -4.49 2.20
N ALA A 88 -5.45 -5.20 3.25
CA ALA A 88 -6.63 -4.92 4.05
C ALA A 88 -6.41 -5.38 5.49
N TRP A 89 -7.07 -4.72 6.43
CA TRP A 89 -7.12 -5.19 7.81
C TRP A 89 -7.96 -6.47 7.85
N ASP A 90 -7.48 -7.54 8.46
CA ASP A 90 -8.22 -8.81 8.57
C ASP A 90 -8.92 -9.02 9.92
N GLY A 91 -8.70 -8.12 10.87
CA GLY A 91 -9.14 -8.24 12.26
C GLY A 91 -7.96 -8.36 13.24
N THR A 92 -6.76 -8.68 12.75
CA THR A 92 -5.56 -8.91 13.55
C THR A 92 -4.34 -8.14 13.06
N GLU A 93 -4.13 -8.06 11.75
CA GLU A 93 -3.00 -7.34 11.16
C GLU A 93 -3.36 -6.81 9.76
N CYS A 94 -2.48 -5.96 9.22
CA CYS A 94 -2.58 -5.56 7.83
C CYS A 94 -2.05 -6.69 6.95
N SER A 95 -2.96 -7.38 6.27
CA SER A 95 -2.63 -8.56 5.48
C SER A 95 -3.11 -8.45 4.04
N ARG A 96 -2.68 -9.41 3.24
CA ARG A 96 -2.99 -9.45 1.81
C ARG A 96 -4.51 -9.51 1.59
N TYR A 97 -5.00 -8.64 0.70
CA TYR A 97 -6.38 -8.69 0.25
C TYR A 97 -6.64 -9.96 -0.58
N PHE A 98 -7.58 -10.78 -0.11
CA PHE A 98 -8.08 -11.95 -0.83
C PHE A 98 -9.59 -11.84 -1.02
N PRO A 99 -10.16 -11.81 -2.23
CA PRO A 99 -11.60 -11.75 -2.41
C PRO A 99 -12.26 -13.05 -1.87
N THR A 100 -12.69 -13.06 -0.60
CA THR A 100 -13.30 -14.21 0.07
C THR A 100 -14.57 -13.79 0.81
N ALA A 101 -15.47 -14.76 1.05
CA ALA A 101 -16.81 -14.49 1.55
C ALA A 101 -16.91 -14.08 3.04
N LYS A 102 -15.81 -14.17 3.82
CA LYS A 102 -15.80 -13.76 5.24
C LYS A 102 -15.61 -12.25 5.37
N ARG A 103 -16.71 -11.52 5.15
CA ARG A 103 -16.74 -10.04 5.05
C ARG A 103 -16.66 -9.27 6.38
N ARG A 104 -16.90 -9.92 7.53
CA ARG A 104 -17.29 -9.19 8.75
C ARG A 104 -16.15 -8.40 9.42
N THR A 105 -14.91 -8.90 9.42
CA THR A 105 -13.77 -8.24 10.07
C THR A 105 -12.86 -7.47 9.11
N ARG A 106 -13.04 -7.66 7.80
CA ARG A 106 -12.16 -7.03 6.81
C ARG A 106 -12.45 -5.54 6.64
N ARG A 107 -11.42 -4.71 6.62
CA ARG A 107 -11.52 -3.26 6.36
C ARG A 107 -10.49 -2.80 5.33
N GLN A 108 -10.96 -2.03 4.36
CA GLN A 108 -10.13 -1.39 3.33
C GLN A 108 -10.91 -0.18 2.80
N ASP A 109 -10.27 0.98 2.79
CA ASP A 109 -10.81 2.18 2.14
C ASP A 109 -9.71 2.83 1.29
N ILE A 110 -9.58 2.37 0.05
CA ILE A 110 -8.59 2.91 -0.91
C ILE A 110 -8.92 4.38 -1.24
N ARG A 111 -10.22 4.71 -1.36
CA ARG A 111 -10.65 6.00 -1.89
C ARG A 111 -10.45 7.10 -0.87
N ASN A 112 -10.94 6.94 0.36
CA ASN A 112 -10.87 8.01 1.36
C ASN A 112 -9.80 7.77 2.41
N GLY A 113 -9.38 6.52 2.62
CA GLY A 113 -8.43 6.17 3.69
C GLY A 113 -8.97 6.55 5.07
N ASP A 114 -10.27 6.36 5.33
CA ASP A 114 -10.91 6.83 6.56
C ASP A 114 -10.89 5.76 7.68
N PRO A 115 -9.99 5.83 8.67
CA PRO A 115 -9.97 4.86 9.74
C PRO A 115 -11.15 5.02 10.71
N LEU A 116 -11.78 6.19 10.82
CA LEU A 116 -12.85 6.44 11.80
C LEU A 116 -14.14 5.70 11.47
N SER A 117 -14.50 5.62 10.18
CA SER A 117 -15.66 4.82 9.74
C SER A 117 -15.36 3.34 9.63
N GLN A 118 -14.09 2.96 9.42
CA GLN A 118 -13.70 1.58 9.14
C GLN A 118 -13.29 0.80 10.39
N CYS A 119 -12.66 1.43 11.38
CA CYS A 119 -12.07 0.77 12.54
C CYS A 119 -12.92 0.98 13.80
N SER A 120 -13.49 -0.10 14.33
CA SER A 120 -14.32 -0.06 15.53
C SER A 120 -13.51 0.21 16.82
N ASP A 121 -12.22 -0.13 16.82
CA ASP A 121 -11.34 -0.04 18.00
C ASP A 121 -10.97 1.40 18.38
N LEU A 122 -11.11 2.36 17.44
CA LEU A 122 -10.96 3.79 17.74
C LEU A 122 -12.04 4.32 18.69
N GLN A 123 -13.18 3.63 18.79
CA GLN A 123 -14.25 4.02 19.71
C GLN A 123 -13.99 3.52 21.15
N HIS A 124 -13.14 2.50 21.34
CA HIS A 124 -12.88 1.90 22.67
C HIS A 124 -11.64 2.48 23.38
N HIS A 125 -10.72 3.13 22.67
CA HIS A 125 -9.56 3.81 23.25
C HIS A 125 -9.75 5.33 23.39
N GLY A 126 -10.92 5.75 23.90
CA GLY A 126 -11.27 7.14 24.22
C GLY A 126 -10.47 7.78 25.37
N THR A 127 -9.26 7.32 25.66
CA THR A 127 -8.32 7.93 26.62
C THR A 127 -6.88 7.75 26.12
N ASN A 128 -6.43 8.71 25.30
CA ASN A 128 -5.06 9.12 24.93
C ASN A 128 -4.91 9.39 23.43
N SER A 129 -5.78 10.25 22.90
CA SER A 129 -5.80 10.69 21.50
C SER A 129 -4.67 11.67 21.12
N LEU A 130 -3.51 11.61 21.76
CA LEU A 130 -2.38 12.50 21.47
C LEU A 130 -1.05 11.80 21.18
N ASP A 131 -0.93 10.47 21.37
CA ASP A 131 0.33 9.76 21.10
C ASP A 131 0.46 9.28 19.64
N PHE A 132 -0.61 9.30 18.84
CA PHE A 132 -0.59 8.80 17.46
C PHE A 132 0.00 9.78 16.43
N TYR A 133 0.19 11.06 16.78
CA TYR A 133 0.76 12.07 15.87
C TYR A 133 2.22 12.42 16.17
N LEU A 134 2.83 11.79 17.17
CA LEU A 134 4.20 12.05 17.58
C LEU A 134 4.94 10.74 17.84
N THR A 135 5.31 10.04 16.76
CA THR A 135 6.48 9.16 16.74
C THR A 135 7.08 9.13 15.34
#